data_AF-A0A7I8EKI9-F1
#
_entry.id   AF-A0A7I8EKI9-F1
#
_cell.length_a   1.000
_cell.length_b   1.000
_cell.length_c   1.000
_cell.angle_alpha   90.00
_cell.angle_beta   90.00
_cell.angle_gamma   90.00
#
_symmetry.space_group_name_H-M   'P 1'
#
loop_
_entity.id
_entity.type
_entity.pdbx_description
1 polymer ?
#
loop_
_entity_poly.entity_id
_entity_poly.type
_entity_poly.pdbx_seq_one_letter_code
_entity_poly.pdbx_strand_id
1 'polypeptide(L)'
;MGLPTLLKFQRRQQTIKYVLRTILNRVISEAQNAGRLSKQIDTSYDIVFPDIDVADHQTQATAVNQLVNGLVLARQQGWVSDETAMRLIFQSVGSEIDIHSEQAAILQQQHR
;
A
#
# COMPACT_ATOMS: atom_id res chain seq x y z
N MET A 1 -15.05 1.79 0.56
CA MET A 1 -15.75 2.26 -0.67
C MET A 1 -16.94 1.34 -0.97
N GLY A 2 -18.02 1.81 -1.59
CA GLY A 2 -19.12 0.92 -2.01
C GLY A 2 -18.79 0.11 -3.28
N LEU A 3 -19.43 -1.05 -3.47
CA LEU A 3 -19.31 -1.89 -4.68
C LEU A 3 -19.48 -1.12 -6.01
N PRO A 4 -20.44 -0.17 -6.14
CA PRO A 4 -20.59 0.61 -7.38
C PRO A 4 -19.34 1.46 -7.71
N THR A 5 -18.66 1.97 -6.68
CA THR A 5 -17.46 2.80 -6.83
C THR A 5 -16.27 1.97 -7.29
N LEU A 6 -16.08 0.77 -6.70
CA LEU A 6 -15.04 -0.18 -7.16
C LEU A 6 -15.25 -0.56 -8.63
N LEU A 7 -16.46 -0.96 -9.02
CA LEU A 7 -16.74 -1.34 -10.40
C LEU A 7 -16.49 -0.18 -11.38
N LYS A 8 -16.78 1.06 -10.97
CA LYS A 8 -16.48 2.25 -11.79
C LYS A 8 -14.97 2.45 -11.98
N PHE A 9 -14.17 2.26 -10.93
CA PHE A 9 -12.72 2.39 -11.05
C PHE A 9 -12.10 1.22 -11.84
N GLN A 10 -12.55 -0.01 -11.64
CA GLN A 10 -12.13 -1.16 -12.45
C GLN A 10 -12.45 -0.95 -13.94
N ARG A 11 -13.64 -0.44 -14.28
CA ARG A 11 -13.99 -0.08 -15.66
C ARG A 11 -13.04 0.98 -16.22
N ARG A 12 -12.70 2.00 -15.43
CA ARG A 12 -11.72 3.04 -15.85
C ARG A 12 -10.34 2.44 -16.09
N GLN A 13 -9.84 1.56 -15.21
CA GLN A 13 -8.58 0.85 -15.42
C GLN A 13 -8.60 0.02 -16.71
N GLN A 14 -9.69 -0.70 -16.99
CA GLN A 14 -9.85 -1.46 -18.22
C GLN A 14 -9.82 -0.55 -19.47
N THR A 15 -10.51 0.59 -19.44
CA THR A 15 -10.48 1.57 -20.53
C THR A 15 -9.07 2.09 -20.78
N ILE A 16 -8.33 2.46 -19.73
CA ILE A 16 -6.95 2.94 -19.86
C ILE A 16 -6.04 1.82 -20.36
N LYS A 17 -6.18 0.58 -19.84
CA LYS A 17 -5.45 -0.60 -20.31
C LYS A 17 -5.66 -0.82 -21.80
N TYR A 18 -6.89 -0.67 -22.29
CA TYR A 18 -7.22 -0.79 -23.70
C TYR A 18 -6.56 0.29 -24.56
N VAL A 19 -6.63 1.56 -24.11
CA VAL A 19 -6.00 2.69 -24.82
C VAL A 19 -4.49 2.49 -24.92
N LEU A 20 -3.83 2.18 -23.79
CA LEU A 20 -2.39 1.92 -23.75
C LEU A 20 -2.01 0.73 -24.64
N ARG A 21 -2.79 -0.35 -24.59
CA ARG A 21 -2.55 -1.52 -25.46
C ARG A 21 -2.67 -1.14 -26.93
N THR A 22 -3.64 -0.31 -27.30
CA THR A 22 -3.82 0.15 -28.69
C THR A 22 -2.63 0.98 -29.17
N ILE A 23 -2.17 1.91 -28.34
CA ILE A 23 -1.01 2.77 -28.65
C ILE A 23 0.25 1.91 -28.81
N LEU A 24 0.54 1.03 -27.85
CA LEU A 24 1.73 0.18 -27.90
C LEU A 24 1.72 -0.77 -29.10
N ASN A 25 0.58 -1.40 -29.41
CA ASN A 25 0.43 -2.22 -30.62
C ASN A 25 0.70 -1.41 -31.90
N ARG A 26 0.23 -0.16 -31.95
CA ARG A 26 0.46 0.71 -33.10
C ARG A 26 1.95 1.04 -33.25
N VAL A 27 2.62 1.40 -32.15
CA VAL A 27 4.07 1.71 -32.13
C VAL A 27 4.90 0.50 -32.56
N ILE A 28 4.58 -0.70 -32.05
CA ILE A 28 5.26 -1.94 -32.43
C ILE A 28 5.09 -2.19 -33.94
N SER A 29 3.87 -2.05 -34.47
CA SER A 29 3.59 -2.22 -35.89
C SER A 29 4.35 -1.21 -36.76
N GLU A 30 4.38 0.06 -36.37
CA GLU A 30 5.14 1.09 -37.08
C GLU A 30 6.65 0.83 -37.05
N ALA A 31 7.20 0.39 -35.91
CA ALA A 31 8.61 0.04 -35.78
C ALA A 31 9.00 -1.16 -36.67
N GLN A 32 8.12 -2.16 -36.79
CA GLN A 32 8.32 -3.29 -37.70
C GLN A 32 8.23 -2.87 -39.17
N ASN A 33 7.27 -2.01 -39.53
CA ASN A 33 7.12 -1.52 -40.90
C ASN A 33 8.28 -0.62 -41.33
N ALA A 34 8.85 0.15 -40.40
CA ALA A 34 10.04 0.97 -40.63
C ALA A 34 11.35 0.16 -40.63
N GLY A 35 11.30 -1.16 -40.42
CA GLY A 35 12.47 -2.04 -40.35
C GLY A 35 13.36 -1.84 -39.12
N ARG A 36 12.91 -1.08 -38.11
CA ARG A 36 13.64 -0.87 -36.85
C ARG A 36 13.47 -2.03 -35.87
N LEU A 37 12.40 -2.82 -36.02
CA LEU A 37 12.12 -3.99 -35.22
C LEU A 37 11.91 -5.20 -36.13
N SER A 38 12.60 -6.30 -35.86
CA SER A 38 12.40 -7.53 -36.63
C SER A 38 11.01 -8.12 -36.39
N LYS A 39 10.37 -8.62 -37.44
CA LYS A 39 9.06 -9.31 -37.36
C LYS A 39 9.13 -10.67 -36.65
N GLN A 40 10.34 -11.17 -36.39
CA GLN A 40 10.58 -12.48 -35.77
C GLN A 40 10.75 -12.41 -34.25
N ILE A 41 10.81 -11.21 -33.67
CA ILE A 41 10.98 -11.00 -32.23
C ILE A 41 9.62 -11.09 -31.54
N ASP A 42 9.59 -11.66 -30.34
CA ASP A 42 8.41 -11.64 -29.49
C ASP A 42 8.09 -10.20 -29.05
N THR A 43 6.89 -9.73 -29.37
CA THR A 43 6.39 -8.39 -29.02
C THR A 43 5.28 -8.46 -27.97
N SER A 44 5.16 -9.59 -27.27
CA SER A 44 4.20 -9.75 -26.19
C SER A 44 4.53 -8.82 -25.02
N TYR A 45 3.49 -8.26 -24.41
CA TYR A 45 3.60 -7.46 -23.20
C TYR A 45 2.31 -7.53 -22.41
N ASP A 46 2.44 -7.33 -21.09
CA ASP A 46 1.31 -7.09 -20.22
C ASP A 46 1.41 -5.72 -19.56
N ILE A 47 0.24 -5.15 -19.28
CA ILE A 47 0.10 -3.87 -18.59
C ILE A 47 -0.54 -4.20 -17.24
N VAL A 48 0.26 -4.09 -16.19
CA VAL A 48 -0.18 -4.34 -14.82
C VAL A 48 -0.65 -3.02 -14.22
N PHE A 49 -1.87 -3.00 -13.70
CA PHE A 49 -2.40 -1.91 -12.88
C PHE A 49 -2.39 -2.34 -11.41
N PRO A 50 -2.24 -1.41 -10.46
CA PRO A 50 -2.40 -1.73 -9.05
C PRO A 50 -3.82 -2.20 -8.76
N ASP A 51 -3.94 -3.19 -7.89
CA ASP A 51 -5.23 -3.68 -7.42
C ASP A 51 -5.96 -2.59 -6.65
N ILE A 52 -7.26 -2.48 -6.90
CA ILE A 52 -8.13 -1.56 -6.17
C ILE A 52 -8.75 -2.34 -5.04
N ASP A 53 -8.11 -2.29 -3.86
CA ASP A 53 -8.69 -2.87 -2.66
C ASP A 53 -9.60 -1.85 -1.95
N VAL A 54 -10.83 -2.29 -1.71
CA VAL A 54 -11.89 -1.53 -1.04
C VAL A 54 -11.79 -1.66 0.48
N ALA A 55 -11.19 -2.75 0.95
CA ALA A 55 -11.10 -3.12 2.34
C ALA A 55 -9.80 -2.61 2.99
N ASP A 56 -8.85 -2.09 2.24
CA ASP A 56 -7.48 -1.86 2.75
C ASP A 56 -7.47 -0.97 4.00
N HIS A 57 -8.08 0.23 3.95
CA HIS A 57 -8.07 1.12 5.10
C HIS A 57 -8.93 0.64 6.28
N GLN A 58 -10.06 -0.05 6.03
CA GLN A 58 -10.89 -0.57 7.11
C GLN A 58 -10.22 -1.77 7.79
N THR A 59 -9.61 -2.65 6.99
CA THR A 59 -8.87 -3.82 7.46
C THR A 59 -7.62 -3.40 8.20
N GLN A 60 -6.88 -2.42 7.69
CA GLN A 60 -5.76 -1.79 8.40
C GLN A 60 -6.22 -1.16 9.71
N ALA A 61 -7.31 -0.38 9.73
CA ALA A 61 -7.84 0.21 10.96
C ALA A 61 -8.26 -0.86 11.99
N THR A 62 -8.91 -1.94 11.55
CA THR A 62 -9.29 -3.06 12.41
C THR A 62 -8.05 -3.80 12.94
N ALA A 63 -7.06 -4.05 12.09
CA ALA A 63 -5.81 -4.71 12.48
C ALA A 63 -5.02 -3.87 13.50
N VAL A 64 -4.91 -2.56 13.29
CA VAL A 64 -4.25 -1.63 14.22
C VAL A 64 -4.98 -1.62 15.58
N ASN A 65 -6.32 -1.55 15.58
CA ASN A 65 -7.09 -1.61 16.82
C ASN A 65 -6.86 -2.94 17.57
N GLN A 66 -6.84 -4.07 16.86
CA GLN A 66 -6.57 -5.37 17.46
C GLN A 66 -5.15 -5.46 18.04
N LEU A 67 -4.16 -4.93 17.33
CA LEU A 67 -2.76 -4.88 17.78
C LEU A 67 -2.61 -4.03 19.04
N VAL A 68 -3.19 -2.82 19.07
CA VAL A 68 -3.14 -1.94 20.25
C VAL A 68 -3.80 -2.61 21.45
N ASN A 69 -4.99 -3.21 21.28
CA ASN A 69 -5.67 -3.92 22.36
C ASN A 69 -4.85 -5.12 22.87
N GLY A 70 -4.22 -5.88 21.97
CA GLY A 70 -3.33 -6.98 22.34
C GLY A 70 -2.12 -6.52 23.15
N LEU A 71 -1.51 -5.39 22.77
CA LEU A 71 -0.37 -4.82 23.50
C LEU A 71 -0.77 -4.26 24.88
N VAL A 72 -1.97 -3.68 25.01
CA VAL A 72 -2.51 -3.26 26.32
C VAL A 72 -2.66 -4.47 27.25
N LEU A 73 -3.23 -5.58 26.75
CA LEU A 73 -3.37 -6.81 27.52
C LEU A 73 -2.01 -7.42 27.88
N ALA A 74 -1.06 -7.44 26.95
CA ALA A 74 0.28 -7.93 27.18
C ALA A 74 1.03 -7.09 28.23
N ARG A 75 0.86 -5.77 28.22
CA ARG A 75 1.37 -4.87 29.27
C ARG A 75 0.74 -5.18 30.63
N GLN A 76 -0.58 -5.31 30.69
CA GLN A 76 -1.31 -5.61 31.93
C GLN A 76 -0.89 -6.96 32.55
N GLN A 77 -0.56 -7.94 31.71
CA GLN A 77 -0.05 -9.25 32.16
C GLN A 77 1.46 -9.25 32.43
N GLY A 78 2.14 -8.12 32.21
CA GLY A 78 3.58 -7.97 32.44
C GLY A 78 4.46 -8.67 31.40
N TRP A 79 3.91 -9.05 30.25
CA TRP A 79 4.66 -9.69 29.16
C TRP A 79 5.53 -8.72 28.38
N VAL A 80 5.15 -7.43 28.36
CA VAL A 80 5.80 -6.40 27.54
C VAL A 80 5.85 -5.09 28.33
N SER A 81 6.98 -4.37 28.26
CA SER A 81 7.12 -3.03 28.84
C SER A 81 6.48 -1.95 27.96
N ASP A 82 6.20 -0.76 28.53
CA ASP A 82 5.67 0.38 27.75
C ASP A 82 6.57 0.77 26.58
N GLU A 83 7.88 0.76 26.81
CA GLU A 83 8.88 1.05 25.79
C GLU A 83 8.83 0.03 24.64
N THR A 84 8.73 -1.25 24.99
CA THR A 84 8.68 -2.33 24.00
C THR A 84 7.36 -2.33 23.22
N ALA A 85 6.23 -2.04 23.88
CA ALA A 85 4.93 -1.93 23.20
C ALA A 85 4.91 -0.77 22.20
N MET A 86 5.48 0.38 22.58
CA MET A 86 5.59 1.56 21.72
C MET A 86 6.49 1.30 20.51
N ARG A 87 7.61 0.59 20.71
CA ARG A 87 8.48 0.15 19.61
C ARG A 87 7.73 -0.74 18.61
N LEU A 88 6.98 -1.73 19.10
CA LEU A 88 6.24 -2.67 18.26
C LEU A 88 5.16 -1.98 17.43
N ILE A 89 4.47 -0.98 17.99
CA ILE A 89 3.48 -0.17 17.25
C ILE A 89 4.16 0.60 16.13
N PHE A 90 5.23 1.35 16.40
CA PHE A 90 5.87 2.17 15.38
C PHE A 90 6.56 1.34 14.29
N GLN A 91 7.17 0.21 14.66
CA GLN A 91 7.67 -0.77 13.71
C GLN A 91 6.56 -1.34 12.82
N SER A 92 5.36 -1.59 13.35
CA SER A 92 4.22 -2.09 12.55
C SER A 92 3.70 -1.10 11.52
N VAL A 93 3.91 0.20 11.74
CA VAL A 93 3.52 1.29 10.81
C VAL A 93 4.67 1.64 9.84
N GLY A 94 5.84 1.01 10.00
CA GLY A 94 7.04 1.30 9.19
C GLY A 94 7.71 2.62 9.56
N SER A 95 7.39 3.18 10.73
CA SER A 95 8.02 4.39 11.25
C SER A 95 9.10 4.01 12.25
N GLU A 96 10.35 4.40 11.98
CA GLU A 96 11.40 4.36 12.99
C GLU A 96 11.30 5.62 13.84
N ILE A 97 10.93 5.44 15.12
CA ILE A 97 10.81 6.54 16.08
C ILE A 97 11.80 6.31 17.22
N ASP A 98 12.50 7.37 17.61
CA ASP A 98 13.33 7.39 18.82
C ASP A 98 12.43 7.48 20.06
N ILE A 99 12.26 6.34 20.72
CA ILE A 99 11.33 6.15 21.84
C ILE A 99 11.68 7.05 23.03
N HIS A 100 12.95 7.34 23.26
CA HIS A 100 13.38 8.19 24.38
C HIS A 100 12.99 9.64 24.16
N SER A 101 13.05 10.12 22.92
CA SER A 101 12.62 11.48 22.57
C SER A 101 11.11 11.68 22.74
N GLU A 102 10.32 10.68 22.37
CA GLU A 102 8.87 10.69 22.54
C GLU A 102 8.46 10.59 24.03
N GLN A 103 9.13 9.76 24.83
CA GLN A 103 8.88 9.71 26.28
C GLN A 103 9.18 11.06 26.94
N ALA A 104 10.27 11.73 26.54
CA ALA A 104 10.60 13.07 27.03
C ALA A 104 9.53 14.11 26.64
N ALA A 105 8.98 14.03 25.43
CA ALA A 105 7.90 14.89 24.98
C ALA A 105 6.60 14.68 25.78
N ILE A 106 6.24 13.43 26.08
CA ILE A 106 5.06 13.09 26.90
C ILE A 106 5.21 13.67 28.32
N LEU A 107 6.39 13.53 28.93
CA LEU A 107 6.67 14.07 30.27
C LEU A 107 6.57 15.61 30.28
N GLN A 108 7.07 16.29 29.24
CA GLN A 108 6.95 17.75 29.11
C GLN A 108 5.49 18.22 28.92
N GLN A 109 4.65 17.41 28.26
CA GLN A 109 3.22 17.71 28.09
C GLN A 109 2.40 17.51 29.38
N GLN A 110 2.78 16.57 30.24
CA GLN A 110 2.10 16.33 31.52
C GLN A 110 2.38 17.40 32.58
N HIS A 111 3.42 18.21 32.40
CA HIS A 111 3.80 19.30 33.29
C HIS A 111 3.31 20.70 32.84
N ARG A 112 2.47 20.78 31.80
CA ARG A 112 1.72 21.98 31.41
C ARG A 112 0.28 21.89 31.88
#